data_AF-A0A525D687-F1
#
_entry.id   AF-A0A525D687-F1
#
_cell.length_a   1.000
_cell.length_b   1.000
_cell.length_c   1.000
_cell.angle_alpha   90.00
_cell.angle_beta   90.00
_cell.angle_gamma   90.00
#
_symmetry.space_group_name_H-M   'P 1'
#
loop_
_entity.id
_entity.type
_entity.pdbx_description
1 polymer ?
#
loop_
_entity_poly.entity_id
_entity_poly.type
_entity_poly.pdbx_seq_one_letter_code
_entity_poly.pdbx_strand_id
1 'polypeptide(L)'
;SIFIKGKVADINVEDDGAVTVIAENAVTGDKVSQTVDMAILATGMEPSVSEGAPAADLDTNGFVLSDFEKGILGAGCAKKAADVATSTQSSTAAALKAIQVSRR
;
A
#
# COMPACT_ATOMS: atom_id res chain seq x y z
N SER A 1 -7.66 25.75 8.31
CA SER A 1 -8.30 24.45 8.03
C SER A 1 -8.52 23.73 9.35
N ILE A 2 -9.62 22.99 9.50
CA ILE A 2 -9.87 22.15 10.66
C ILE A 2 -9.35 20.76 10.32
N PHE A 3 -8.39 20.24 11.10
CA PHE A 3 -7.92 18.86 10.94
C PHE A 3 -8.70 17.95 11.87
N ILE A 4 -9.43 17.00 11.30
CA ILE A 4 -10.19 15.99 12.07
C ILE A 4 -9.46 14.67 11.92
N LYS A 5 -8.82 14.22 13.00
CA LYS A 5 -8.33 12.86 13.07
C LYS A 5 -9.54 11.96 13.31
N GLY A 6 -9.92 11.17 12.32
CA GLY A 6 -11.14 10.38 12.40
C GLY A 6 -11.13 9.14 11.54
N LYS A 7 -12.13 8.30 11.74
CA LYS A 7 -12.41 7.12 10.91
C LYS A 7 -13.55 7.48 9.98
N VAL A 8 -13.30 7.49 8.67
CA VAL A 8 -14.36 7.69 7.67
C VAL A 8 -15.29 6.48 7.70
N ALA A 9 -16.58 6.75 7.87
CA ALA A 9 -17.64 5.75 7.89
C ALA A 9 -18.33 5.63 6.53
N ASP A 10 -18.51 6.77 5.84
CA ASP A 10 -19.20 6.82 4.55
C ASP A 10 -18.77 8.04 3.72
N ILE A 11 -18.93 7.95 2.40
CA ILE A 11 -18.65 9.03 1.44
C ILE A 11 -19.79 9.07 0.44
N ASN A 12 -20.57 10.16 0.46
CA ASN A 12 -21.71 10.37 -0.43
C ASN A 12 -21.37 11.43 -1.48
N VAL A 13 -21.68 11.12 -2.74
CA VAL A 13 -21.58 12.08 -3.85
C VAL A 13 -22.92 12.78 -4.01
N GLU A 14 -22.90 14.11 -4.02
CA GLU A 14 -24.08 14.95 -4.14
C GLU A 14 -24.40 15.24 -5.63
N ASP A 15 -25.63 15.69 -5.91
CA ASP A 15 -26.10 15.95 -7.28
C ASP A 15 -25.29 17.05 -8.02
N ASP A 16 -24.70 17.98 -7.28
CA ASP A 16 -23.87 19.08 -7.82
C ASP A 16 -22.39 18.68 -7.99
N GLY A 17 -22.03 17.44 -7.66
CA GLY A 17 -20.67 16.93 -7.73
C GLY A 17 -19.83 17.19 -6.47
N ALA A 18 -20.39 17.85 -5.45
CA ALA A 18 -19.76 17.92 -4.13
C ALA A 18 -19.74 16.54 -3.46
N VAL A 19 -18.91 16.39 -2.43
CA VAL A 19 -18.75 15.13 -1.71
C VAL A 19 -18.95 15.36 -0.23
N THR A 20 -19.91 14.66 0.37
CA THR A 20 -20.13 14.65 1.81
C THR A 20 -19.41 13.46 2.45
N VAL A 21 -18.40 13.76 3.27
CA VAL A 21 -17.63 12.78 4.04
C VAL A 21 -18.19 12.68 5.45
N ILE A 22 -18.58 11.48 5.84
CA ILE A 22 -19.08 11.17 7.17
C ILE A 22 -17.99 10.42 7.94
N ALA A 23 -17.56 10.96 9.07
CA ALA A 23 -16.49 10.38 9.87
C ALA A 23 -16.78 10.45 11.37
N GLU A 24 -16.18 9.55 12.13
CA GLU A 24 -16.11 9.62 13.59
C GLU A 24 -14.84 10.37 14.00
N ASN A 25 -14.98 11.46 14.75
CA ASN A 25 -13.84 12.19 15.30
C ASN A 25 -13.21 11.35 16.42
N ALA A 26 -11.97 10.91 16.22
CA ALA A 26 -11.28 10.05 17.17
C ALA A 26 -10.90 10.75 18.49
N VAL A 27 -10.96 12.08 18.55
CA VAL A 27 -10.66 12.86 19.75
C VAL A 27 -11.90 13.05 20.62
N THR A 28 -13.05 13.34 20.02
CA THR A 28 -14.29 13.63 20.78
C THR A 28 -15.28 12.46 20.80
N GLY A 29 -15.16 11.53 19.85
CA GLY A 29 -16.12 10.43 19.61
C GLY A 29 -17.34 10.87 18.79
N ASP A 30 -17.46 12.15 18.46
CA ASP A 30 -18.64 12.65 17.74
C ASP A 30 -18.60 12.27 16.26
N LYS A 31 -19.78 11.99 15.71
CA LYS A 31 -19.97 11.86 14.28
C LYS A 31 -19.96 13.24 13.62
N VAL A 32 -19.10 13.43 12.64
CA VAL A 32 -18.96 14.66 11.87
C VAL A 32 -19.33 14.37 10.42
N SER A 33 -20.05 15.32 9.80
CA SER A 33 -20.34 15.32 8.37
C SER A 33 -19.76 16.59 7.76
N GLN A 34 -18.97 16.47 6.69
CA GLN A 34 -18.41 17.61 5.96
C GLN A 34 -18.59 17.46 4.46
N THR A 35 -19.25 18.44 3.85
CA THR A 35 -19.33 18.57 2.39
C THR A 35 -18.12 19.35 1.89
N VAL A 36 -17.42 18.79 0.91
CA VAL A 36 -16.19 19.33 0.31
C VAL A 36 -16.28 19.22 -1.21
N ASP A 37 -15.52 20.05 -1.93
CA ASP A 37 -15.45 19.98 -3.39
C ASP A 37 -14.65 18.77 -3.90
N MET A 38 -13.78 18.20 -3.04
CA MET A 38 -12.90 17.08 -3.41
C MET A 38 -12.54 16.23 -2.20
N ALA A 39 -12.70 14.91 -2.34
CA ALA A 39 -12.20 13.92 -1.38
C ALA A 39 -11.02 13.15 -1.99
N ILE A 40 -9.92 13.04 -1.24
CA ILE A 40 -8.72 12.29 -1.66
C ILE A 40 -8.61 11.02 -0.84
N LEU A 41 -8.70 9.86 -1.51
CA LEU A 41 -8.49 8.54 -0.91
C LEU A 41 -7.00 8.21 -0.91
N ALA A 42 -6.29 8.59 0.16
CA ALA A 42 -4.88 8.26 0.34
C ALA A 42 -4.71 6.84 0.92
N THR A 43 -5.13 5.82 0.16
CA THR A 43 -5.06 4.41 0.58
C THR A 43 -3.63 3.88 0.61
N GLY A 44 -3.44 2.76 1.32
CA GLY A 44 -2.17 2.04 1.35
C GLY A 44 -1.79 1.41 0.01
N MET A 45 -0.71 0.62 0.03
CA MET A 45 -0.17 -0.06 -1.14
C MET A 45 -0.51 -1.56 -1.08
N GLU A 46 -1.03 -2.09 -2.17
CA GLU A 46 -1.24 -3.53 -2.38
C GLU A 46 -0.36 -4.00 -3.56
N PRO A 47 0.32 -5.15 -3.45
CA PRO A 47 1.16 -5.66 -4.53
C PRO A 47 0.30 -6.17 -5.69
N SER A 48 0.70 -5.92 -6.93
CA SER A 48 -0.03 -6.33 -8.14
C SER A 48 -0.07 -7.84 -8.39
N VAL A 49 0.64 -8.62 -7.57
CA VAL A 49 0.71 -10.09 -7.64
C VAL A 49 -0.03 -10.75 -6.48
N SER A 50 -0.84 -10.00 -5.72
CA SER A 50 -1.55 -10.51 -4.53
C SER A 50 -2.46 -11.71 -4.85
N GLU A 51 -2.96 -11.82 -6.07
CA GLU A 51 -3.78 -12.94 -6.55
C GLU A 51 -2.96 -14.19 -6.95
N GLY A 52 -1.63 -14.10 -6.93
CA GLY A 52 -0.73 -15.22 -7.21
C GLY A 52 0.54 -14.80 -7.94
N ALA A 53 1.67 -15.36 -7.53
CA ALA A 53 2.94 -15.23 -8.25
C ALA A 53 3.29 -16.57 -8.94
N PRO A 54 3.67 -16.58 -10.23
CA PRO A 54 3.86 -17.82 -11.00
C PRO A 54 4.90 -18.79 -10.42
N ALA A 55 5.92 -18.26 -9.73
CA ALA A 55 7.05 -19.06 -9.24
C ALA A 55 7.40 -18.76 -7.77
N ALA A 56 6.82 -17.71 -7.18
CA ALA A 56 7.21 -17.22 -5.87
C ALA A 56 6.12 -17.45 -4.83
N ASP A 57 6.52 -17.79 -3.62
CA ASP A 57 5.61 -17.81 -2.48
C ASP A 57 5.31 -16.37 -2.04
N LEU A 58 4.09 -16.15 -1.52
CA LEU A 58 3.64 -14.85 -1.04
C LEU A 58 3.44 -14.88 0.48
N ASP A 59 3.65 -13.74 1.14
CA ASP A 59 3.27 -13.55 2.53
C ASP A 59 1.75 -13.37 2.69
N THR A 60 1.28 -13.25 3.93
CA THR A 60 -0.15 -13.08 4.22
C THR A 60 -0.75 -11.79 3.67
N ASN A 61 0.09 -10.84 3.22
CA ASN A 61 -0.31 -9.58 2.62
C ASN A 61 -0.10 -9.58 1.09
N GLY A 62 0.22 -10.73 0.50
CA GLY A 62 0.41 -10.88 -0.95
C GLY A 62 1.78 -10.40 -1.47
N PHE A 63 2.75 -10.10 -0.60
CA PHE A 63 4.09 -9.69 -1.03
C PHE A 63 5.02 -10.89 -1.25
N VAL A 64 5.94 -10.77 -2.20
CA VAL A 64 6.87 -11.82 -2.59
C VAL A 64 7.84 -12.17 -1.46
N LEU A 65 7.80 -13.43 -1.03
CA LEU A 65 8.82 -14.05 -0.19
C LEU A 65 10.00 -14.49 -1.06
N SER A 66 11.20 -14.13 -0.64
CA SER A 66 12.42 -14.51 -1.37
C SER A 66 12.82 -15.94 -0.98
N ASP A 67 13.10 -16.76 -1.99
CA ASP A 67 13.60 -18.14 -1.86
C ASP A 67 14.94 -18.25 -2.59
N PHE A 68 16.03 -18.16 -1.84
CA PHE A 68 17.38 -18.15 -2.40
C PHE A 68 17.81 -19.50 -2.97
N GLU A 69 17.24 -20.61 -2.48
CA GLU A 69 17.54 -21.94 -3.00
C GLU A 69 16.91 -22.13 -4.38
N LYS A 70 15.71 -21.58 -4.60
CA LYS A 70 15.06 -21.53 -5.92
C LYS A 70 15.56 -20.38 -6.82
N GLY A 71 16.46 -19.53 -6.34
CA GLY A 71 16.94 -18.37 -7.08
C GLY A 71 15.90 -17.25 -7.26
N ILE A 72 14.90 -17.17 -6.39
CA ILE A 72 13.79 -16.22 -6.45
C ILE A 72 13.99 -15.12 -5.41
N LEU A 73 14.04 -13.86 -5.87
CA LEU A 73 14.29 -12.71 -5.01
C LEU A 73 13.21 -11.65 -5.20
N GLY A 74 12.56 -11.27 -4.09
CA GLY A 74 11.66 -10.12 -4.07
C GLY A 74 12.46 -8.81 -4.11
N ALA A 75 11.98 -7.84 -4.88
CA ALA A 75 12.58 -6.53 -5.04
C ALA A 75 11.50 -5.43 -5.07
N GLY A 76 11.85 -4.23 -4.59
CA GLY A 76 10.95 -3.07 -4.62
C GLY A 76 9.60 -3.32 -3.95
N CYS A 77 8.55 -2.71 -4.51
CA CYS A 77 7.17 -2.81 -4.01
C CYS A 77 6.59 -4.24 -4.07
N ALA A 78 7.16 -5.13 -4.89
CA ALA A 78 6.72 -6.53 -4.92
C ALA A 78 7.09 -7.27 -3.64
N LYS A 79 8.14 -6.83 -2.92
CA LYS A 79 8.58 -7.43 -1.65
C LYS A 79 7.89 -6.87 -0.41
N LYS A 80 7.48 -5.60 -0.46
CA LYS A 80 6.76 -4.89 0.62
C LYS A 80 6.32 -3.52 0.14
N ALA A 81 5.34 -2.91 0.82
CA ALA A 81 5.06 -1.48 0.67
C ALA A 81 6.31 -0.65 1.00
N ALA A 82 6.74 0.21 0.08
CA ALA A 82 7.97 0.97 0.19
C ALA A 82 7.92 2.25 -0.65
N ASP A 83 8.60 3.30 -0.17
CA ASP A 83 8.87 4.49 -0.97
C ASP A 83 9.88 4.21 -2.10
N VAL A 84 10.12 5.22 -2.93
CA VAL A 84 11.02 5.12 -4.10
C VAL A 84 12.46 4.81 -3.70
N ALA A 85 12.97 5.45 -2.65
CA ALA A 85 14.36 5.28 -2.23
C ALA A 85 14.61 3.86 -1.70
N THR A 86 13.73 3.38 -0.82
CA THR A 86 13.74 2.03 -0.26
C THR A 86 13.55 0.98 -1.35
N SER A 87 12.65 1.24 -2.31
CA SER A 87 12.44 0.35 -3.46
C SER A 87 13.69 0.22 -4.32
N THR A 88 14.38 1.33 -4.58
CA THR A 88 15.63 1.34 -5.36
C THR A 88 16.73 0.59 -4.62
N GLN A 89 16.94 0.87 -3.34
CA GLN A 89 17.97 0.21 -2.52
C GLN A 89 17.75 -1.30 -2.43
N SER A 90 16.51 -1.73 -2.17
CA SER A 90 16.18 -3.16 -2.09
C SER A 90 16.36 -3.89 -3.42
N SER A 91 16.07 -3.22 -4.55
CA SER A 91 16.27 -3.78 -5.89
C SER A 91 17.76 -3.97 -6.21
N THR A 92 18.59 -2.98 -5.87
CA THR A 92 20.05 -3.10 -6.00
C THR A 92 20.59 -4.25 -5.15
N ALA A 93 20.12 -4.39 -3.91
CA ALA A 93 20.51 -5.50 -3.04
C ALA A 93 20.08 -6.86 -3.61
N ALA A 94 18.86 -6.96 -4.15
CA ALA A 94 18.37 -8.17 -4.81
C ALA A 94 19.21 -8.53 -6.03
N ALA A 95 19.58 -7.56 -6.87
CA ALA A 95 20.45 -7.78 -8.03
C ALA A 95 21.83 -8.31 -7.62
N LEU A 96 22.47 -7.69 -6.62
CA LEU A 96 23.75 -8.17 -6.09
C LEU A 96 23.64 -9.59 -5.51
N LYS A 97 22.53 -9.87 -4.83
CA LYS A 97 22.30 -11.20 -4.25
C LYS A 97 22.02 -12.25 -5.32
N ALA A 98 21.30 -11.92 -6.38
CA ALA A 98 21.07 -12.80 -7.52
C ALA A 98 22.40 -13.18 -8.20
N ILE A 99 23.32 -12.22 -8.38
CA ILE A 99 24.68 -12.50 -8.89
C ILE A 99 25.43 -13.49 -7.99
N GLN A 100 25.31 -13.35 -6.67
CA GLN A 100 25.96 -14.27 -5.73
C GLN A 100 25.36 -15.67 -5.77
N VAL A 101 24.03 -15.78 -5.88
CA VAL A 101 23.32 -17.07 -5.96
C VAL A 101 23.60 -17.76 -7.30
N SER A 102 23.64 -17.02 -8.41
CA SER A 102 23.93 -17.55 -9.74
C SER A 102 25.38 -18.03 -9.93
N ARG A 103 26.30 -17.66 -9.02
CA ARG A 103 27.72 -18.06 -9.07
C ARG A 103 28.04 -19.27 -8.17
N ARG A 104 27.05 -19.79 -7.46
CA ARG A 104 27.12 -21.10 -6.79
C ARG A 104 26.76 -22.21 -7.75
#